data_AF-A0A3A4Q401-F1
#
_entry.id   AF-A0A3A4Q401-F1
#
_cell.length_a   1.000
_cell.length_b   1.000
_cell.length_c   1.000
_cell.angle_alpha   90.00
_cell.angle_beta   90.00
_cell.angle_gamma   90.00
#
_symmetry.space_group_name_H-M   'P 1'
#
loop_
_entity.id
_entity.type
_entity.pdbx_description
1 polymer ?
#
loop_
_entity_poly.entity_id
_entity_poly.type
_entity_poly.pdbx_seq_one_letter_code
_entity_poly.pdbx_strand_id
1 'polypeptide(L)' 'MSVFGNKIMALRNDRNMDTKAVAQAVGIPQSRYSELERGVRVPADTQIERLEKFFGLGDGELAGLMDNNG' A
#
# COMPACT_ATOMS: atom_id res chain seq x y z
N MET A 1 3.03 8.59 9.63
CA MET A 1 2.74 7.59 8.57
C MET A 1 3.77 6.49 8.70
N SER A 2 3.37 5.22 8.56
CA SER A 2 4.30 4.09 8.63
C SER A 2 5.21 4.06 7.39
N VAL A 3 6.36 3.35 7.48
CA VAL A 3 7.26 3.16 6.33
C VAL A 3 6.49 2.53 5.15
N PHE A 4 5.66 1.53 5.42
CA PHE A 4 4.72 0.95 4.46
C PHE A 4 3.80 2.00 3.84
N GLY A 5 3.12 2.81 4.66
CA GLY A 5 2.17 3.83 4.20
C GLY A 5 2.83 4.88 3.31
N ASN A 6 4.03 5.33 3.68
CA ASN A 6 4.84 6.25 2.89
C ASN A 6 5.22 5.66 1.53
N LYS A 7 5.63 4.38 1.49
CA LYS A 7 6.05 3.70 0.25
C LYS A 7 4.89 3.61 -0.74
N ILE A 8 3.72 3.16 -0.31
CA ILE A 8 2.56 3.03 -1.21
C ILE A 8 2.03 4.39 -1.67
N MET A 9 2.14 5.42 -0.83
CA MET A 9 1.79 6.79 -1.19
C MET A 9 2.74 7.34 -2.26
N ALA A 10 4.04 7.14 -2.10
CA ALA A 10 5.05 7.54 -3.08
C ALA A 10 4.80 6.86 -4.44
N LEU A 11 4.64 5.53 -4.45
CA LEU A 11 4.37 4.75 -5.66
C LEU A 11 3.09 5.19 -6.38
N ARG A 12 2.04 5.55 -5.63
CA ARG A 12 0.81 6.10 -6.20
C ARG A 12 1.04 7.46 -6.85
N ASN A 13 1.75 8.35 -6.15
CA ASN A 13 2.05 9.70 -6.65
C ASN A 13 2.96 9.66 -7.89
N ASP A 14 3.96 8.77 -7.93
CA ASP A 14 4.84 8.56 -9.08
C ASP A 14 4.06 8.14 -10.34
N ARG A 15 2.91 7.48 -10.15
CA ARG A 15 1.99 7.08 -11.22
C ARG A 15 0.88 8.11 -11.49
N ASN A 16 0.89 9.26 -10.81
CA ASN A 16 -0.16 10.29 -10.87
C ASN A 16 -1.58 9.73 -10.65
N MET A 17 -1.71 8.75 -9.76
CA MET A 17 -3.00 8.12 -9.47
C MET A 17 -3.63 8.72 -8.21
N ASP A 18 -4.95 8.82 -8.20
CA ASP A 18 -5.70 9.11 -6.98
C ASP A 18 -5.89 7.82 -6.13
N THR A 19 -6.26 8.00 -4.86
CA THR A 19 -6.47 6.89 -3.92
C THR A 19 -7.59 5.93 -4.37
N LYS A 20 -8.59 6.43 -5.10
CA LYS A 20 -9.75 5.64 -5.53
C LYS A 20 -9.37 4.70 -6.67
N ALA A 21 -8.57 5.18 -7.62
CA ALA A 21 -8.07 4.41 -8.75
C ALA A 21 -7.20 3.24 -8.28
N VAL A 22 -6.27 3.48 -7.34
CA VAL A 22 -5.45 2.40 -6.78
C VAL A 22 -6.31 1.41 -5.99
N ALA A 23 -7.20 1.91 -5.12
CA ALA A 23 -8.06 1.07 -4.32
C ALA A 23 -8.94 0.14 -5.18
N GLN A 24 -9.49 0.65 -6.29
CA GLN A 24 -10.25 -0.14 -7.26
C GLN A 24 -9.37 -1.19 -7.94
N ALA A 25 -8.16 -0.83 -8.36
CA ALA A 25 -7.24 -1.74 -9.04
C ALA A 25 -6.78 -2.91 -8.15
N VAL A 26 -6.59 -2.66 -6.85
CA VAL A 26 -6.19 -3.71 -5.87
C VAL A 26 -7.41 -4.37 -5.18
N GLY A 27 -8.62 -3.96 -5.53
CA GLY A 27 -9.86 -4.56 -5.03
C GLY A 27 -10.09 -4.36 -3.53
N ILE A 28 -9.84 -3.15 -3.02
CA ILE A 28 -10.15 -2.76 -1.63
C ILE A 28 -10.99 -1.46 -1.59
N PRO A 29 -11.69 -1.17 -0.48
CA PRO A 29 -12.37 0.11 -0.31
C PRO A 29 -11.37 1.28 -0.34
N GLN A 30 -11.76 2.42 -0.93
CA GLN A 30 -10.92 3.63 -0.93
C GLN A 30 -10.51 4.04 0.48
N SER A 31 -11.45 4.03 1.44
CA SER A 31 -11.17 4.35 2.85
C SER A 31 -10.07 3.46 3.42
N ARG A 32 -10.09 2.17 3.08
CA ARG A 32 -9.05 1.23 3.50
C ARG A 32 -7.68 1.60 2.93
N TYR A 33 -7.61 1.93 1.64
CA TYR A 33 -6.35 2.38 1.04
C TYR A 33 -5.82 3.65 1.72
N SER A 34 -6.69 4.63 1.98
CA SER A 34 -6.31 5.85 2.71
C SER A 34 -5.86 5.59 4.16
N GLU A 35 -6.47 4.64 4.87
CA GLU A 35 -6.03 4.22 6.21
C GLU A 35 -4.64 3.57 6.18
N LEU A 36 -4.35 2.77 5.13
CA LEU A 36 -3.04 2.16 4.91
C LEU A 36 -1.95 3.21 4.69
N GLU A 37 -2.18 4.20 3.81
CA GLU A 37 -1.24 5.31 3.58
C GLU A 37 -0.94 6.09 4.86
N ARG A 38 -1.97 6.31 5.70
CA ARG A 38 -1.83 7.02 6.97
C ARG A 38 -1.16 6.18 8.05
N GLY A 39 -1.05 4.86 7.87
CA GLY A 39 -0.57 3.91 8.88
C GLY A 39 -1.57 3.69 10.02
N VAL A 40 -2.86 4.00 9.81
CA VAL A 40 -3.94 3.78 10.80
C VAL A 40 -4.33 2.30 10.85
N ARG A 41 -4.20 1.61 9.73
CA ARG A 41 -4.59 0.21 9.58
C ARG A 41 -3.37 -0.63 9.21
N VAL A 42 -3.23 -1.79 9.85
CA VAL A 42 -2.30 -2.84 9.44
C VAL A 42 -2.91 -3.58 8.24
N PRO A 43 -2.22 -3.66 7.09
CA PRO A 43 -2.65 -4.43 5.94
C PRO A 43 -2.69 -5.93 6.26
N ALA A 44 -3.60 -6.65 5.63
CA ALA A 44 -3.55 -8.11 5.59
C ALA A 44 -2.56 -8.58 4.51
N ASP A 45 -1.99 -9.77 4.65
CA ASP A 45 -1.03 -10.33 3.69
C ASP A 45 -1.54 -10.29 2.24
N THR A 46 -2.80 -10.68 2.02
CA THR A 46 -3.45 -10.60 0.70
C THR A 46 -3.54 -9.17 0.13
N GLN A 47 -3.54 -8.13 0.96
CA GLN A 47 -3.51 -6.74 0.50
C GLN A 47 -2.08 -6.33 0.11
N ILE A 48 -1.09 -6.82 0.85
CA ILE A 48 0.33 -6.60 0.55
C ILE A 48 0.65 -7.22 -0.81
N GLU A 49 0.31 -8.50 -1.01
CA GLU A 49 0.54 -9.21 -2.29
C GLU A 49 -0.12 -8.49 -3.48
N ARG A 50 -1.36 -8.01 -3.30
CA ARG A 50 -2.07 -7.28 -4.36
C ARG A 50 -1.43 -5.93 -4.66
N LEU A 51 -0.93 -5.23 -3.65
CA LEU A 51 -0.22 -3.97 -3.81
C LEU A 51 1.13 -4.19 -4.49
N GLU A 52 1.90 -5.20 -4.09
CA GLU A 52 3.18 -5.58 -4.70
C GLU A 52 2.98 -5.90 -6.18
N LYS A 53 2.02 -6.78 -6.49
CA LYS A 53 1.67 -7.13 -7.88
C LYS A 53 1.23 -5.91 -8.68
N PHE A 54 0.38 -5.06 -8.11
CA PHE A 54 -0.09 -3.85 -8.79
C PHE A 54 1.05 -2.85 -9.05
N PHE A 55 1.95 -2.68 -8.09
CA PHE A 55 3.08 -1.77 -8.19
C PHE A 55 4.29 -2.36 -8.93
N GLY A 56 4.26 -3.65 -9.27
CA GLY A 56 5.36 -4.34 -9.96
C GLY A 56 6.59 -4.50 -9.07
N LEU A 57 6.36 -4.67 -7.76
CA LEU A 57 7.41 -4.90 -6.77
C LEU A 57 7.69 -6.40 -6.65
N GLY A 58 8.87 -6.75 -6.14
CA GLY A 58 9.17 -8.12 -5.76
C GLY A 58 8.35 -8.59 -4.55
N ASP A 59 8.14 -9.90 -4.47
CA ASP A 59 7.43 -10.55 -3.37
C ASP A 59 8.10 -10.22 -2.03
N GLY A 60 7.30 -9.71 -1.08
CA GLY A 60 7.76 -9.39 0.27
C GLY A 60 8.47 -8.03 0.42
N GLU A 61 8.64 -7.26 -0.65
CA GLU A 61 9.21 -5.91 -0.56
C GLU A 61 8.41 -4.98 0.35
N LEU A 62 7.07 -5.01 0.26
CA LEU A 62 6.22 -4.23 1.13
C LEU A 62 6.04 -4.89 2.49
N ALA A 63 6.02 -6.23 2.54
CA ALA A 63 5.95 -6.96 3.81
C ALA A 63 7.12 -6.61 4.73
N GLY A 64 8.35 -6.55 4.21
CA GLY A 64 9.54 -6.16 4.98
C GLY A 64 9.52 -4.73 5.53
N LEU A 65 8.59 -3.88 5.07
CA LEU A 65 8.38 -2.53 5.62
C LEU A 65 7.42 -2.51 6.82
N MET A 66 6.76 -3.62 7.12
CA MET A 66 5.89 -3.78 8.28
C MET A 66 6.67 -3.99 9.58
N ASP A 67 7.84 -4.63 9.49
CA ASP A 67 8.69 -5.01 10.63
C ASP A 67 9.62 -3.88 11.12
N ASN A 68 9.82 -2.84 10.29
CA ASN A 68 10.70 -1.71 10.61
C ASN A 68 10.02 -0.61 11.46
N ASN A 69 9.21 -1.00 12.45
CA ASN A 69 8.76 -0.12 13.53
C ASN A 69 9.61 -0.40 14.79
N GLY A 70 10.92 -0.19 14.68
CA GLY A 70 11.86 -0.16 15.80
C GLY A 70 12.06 1.26 16.31
#